data_AF-A0A1H7XQC8-F1
#
_entry.id   AF-A0A1H7XQC8-F1
#
_cell.length_a   1.000
_cell.length_b   1.000
_cell.length_c   1.000
_cell.angle_alpha   90.00
_cell.angle_beta   90.00
_cell.angle_gamma   90.00
#
_symmetry.space_group_name_H-M   'P 1'
#
loop_
_entity.id
_entity.type
_entity.pdbx_description
1 polymer ?
#
loop_
_entity_poly.entity_id
_entity_poly.type
_entity_poly.pdbx_seq_one_letter_code
_entity_poly.pdbx_strand_id
1 'polypeptide(L)'
;MPQMLTTRQLAMELAGGDSYIRTKNGKVKGLALRLDLNPEAPEIIIVGVGPRIVRNAHLLANEKRPVPAYVKRATNQWEYMGLYHATSYRCDEETINRFRHKRSRNDVDGILFLEPVDRVSVEVIGGGFPDPQTRKEIETASIEFVVNEFELKGYKVEDRQRENCGYDLLATSSNETLCLEVKGTDAPEWQFCITRNERNMSRQREWRLALVTMARINPKLDIMTGEEMEHTFDFDSLAWECKKTNS
;
A
#
# COMPACT_ATOMS: atom_id res chain seq x y z
N MET A 1 -12.40 -8.65 -9.56
CA MET A 1 -13.30 -9.33 -8.60
C MET A 1 -12.84 -9.00 -7.18
N PRO A 2 -13.74 -8.80 -6.21
CA PRO A 2 -13.32 -8.56 -4.83
C PRO A 2 -12.49 -9.76 -4.32
N GLN A 3 -11.37 -9.48 -3.67
CA GLN A 3 -10.52 -10.53 -3.09
C GLN A 3 -11.26 -11.19 -1.92
N MET A 4 -11.61 -12.46 -2.08
CA MET A 4 -12.36 -13.24 -1.11
C MET A 4 -11.46 -14.27 -0.44
N LEU A 5 -11.44 -14.27 0.90
CA LEU A 5 -10.70 -15.23 1.70
C LEU A 5 -11.62 -16.21 2.43
N THR A 6 -11.18 -17.46 2.52
CA THR A 6 -11.73 -18.43 3.47
C THR A 6 -11.34 -18.07 4.90
N THR A 7 -12.03 -18.64 5.90
CA THR A 7 -11.68 -18.42 7.32
C THR A 7 -10.23 -18.84 7.64
N ARG A 8 -9.76 -19.92 6.99
CA ARG A 8 -8.38 -20.42 7.13
C ARG A 8 -7.37 -19.44 6.54
N GLN A 9 -7.61 -18.92 5.34
CA GLN A 9 -6.74 -17.93 4.70
C GLN A 9 -6.71 -16.63 5.53
N LEU A 10 -7.85 -16.13 5.98
CA LEU A 10 -7.91 -14.96 6.86
C LEU A 10 -7.12 -15.17 8.16
N ALA A 11 -7.16 -16.39 8.73
CA ALA A 11 -6.36 -16.73 9.91
C ALA A 11 -4.86 -16.72 9.61
N MET A 12 -4.43 -17.20 8.45
CA MET A 12 -3.02 -17.10 8.04
C MET A 12 -2.61 -15.64 7.85
N GLU A 13 -3.45 -14.84 7.20
CA GLU A 13 -3.21 -13.43 6.89
C GLU A 13 -3.10 -12.57 8.16
N LEU A 14 -4.05 -12.71 9.08
CA LEU A 14 -4.19 -11.82 10.23
C LEU A 14 -3.70 -12.43 11.55
N ALA A 15 -2.86 -13.46 11.50
CA ALA A 15 -2.34 -14.18 12.67
C ALA A 15 -3.40 -14.89 13.55
N GLY A 16 -4.53 -15.28 12.95
CA GLY A 16 -5.54 -16.14 13.57
C GLY A 16 -6.38 -15.44 14.64
N GLY A 17 -7.03 -16.25 15.49
CA GLY A 17 -7.81 -15.78 16.63
C GLY A 17 -9.28 -15.44 16.35
N ASP A 18 -10.01 -15.27 17.45
CA ASP A 18 -11.45 -14.97 17.53
C ASP A 18 -11.75 -13.46 17.65
N SER A 19 -10.72 -12.64 17.88
CA SER A 19 -10.84 -11.17 17.95
C SER A 19 -11.13 -10.56 16.57
N TYR A 20 -11.97 -9.52 16.54
CA TYR A 20 -12.26 -8.74 15.34
C TYR A 20 -11.22 -7.64 15.09
N ILE A 21 -10.47 -7.22 16.11
CA ILE A 21 -9.20 -6.50 15.96
C ILE A 21 -8.10 -7.51 16.26
N ARG A 22 -7.45 -8.04 15.21
CA ARG A 22 -6.48 -9.12 15.35
C ARG A 22 -5.10 -8.56 15.67
N THR A 23 -4.44 -9.16 16.64
CA THR A 23 -3.14 -8.71 17.13
C THR A 23 -2.16 -9.87 17.28
N LYS A 24 -0.87 -9.61 17.07
CA LYS A 24 0.21 -10.56 17.34
C LYS A 24 1.41 -9.78 17.89
N ASN A 25 1.95 -10.23 19.03
CA ASN A 25 3.09 -9.61 19.69
C ASN A 25 2.90 -8.10 19.93
N GLY A 26 1.69 -7.72 20.38
CA GLY A 26 1.35 -6.32 20.68
C GLY A 26 1.13 -5.41 19.47
N LYS A 27 1.20 -5.94 18.24
CA LYS A 27 0.95 -5.18 17.00
C LYS A 27 -0.39 -5.56 16.39
N VAL A 28 -1.09 -4.59 15.80
CA VAL A 28 -2.32 -4.86 15.05
C VAL A 28 -1.96 -5.48 13.71
N LYS A 29 -2.70 -6.53 13.34
CA LYS A 29 -2.50 -7.28 12.09
C LYS A 29 -3.60 -7.02 11.07
N GLY A 30 -4.81 -6.71 11.53
CA GLY A 30 -5.93 -6.37 10.67
C GLY A 30 -7.27 -6.59 11.35
N LEU A 31 -8.32 -6.35 10.58
CA LEU A 31 -9.70 -6.32 11.07
C LEU A 31 -10.49 -7.46 10.43
N ALA A 32 -11.20 -8.21 11.27
CA ALA A 32 -12.09 -9.29 10.86
C ALA A 32 -13.52 -8.97 11.35
N LEU A 33 -14.23 -8.19 10.55
CA LEU A 33 -15.46 -7.52 10.95
C LEU A 33 -16.70 -8.27 10.48
N ARG A 34 -17.74 -8.27 11.31
CA ARG A 34 -19.06 -8.79 10.96
C ARG A 34 -20.07 -7.66 10.99
N LEU A 35 -20.88 -7.54 9.94
CA LEU A 35 -21.86 -6.46 9.80
C LEU A 35 -23.04 -6.56 10.77
N ASP A 36 -23.36 -7.77 11.26
CA ASP A 36 -24.38 -7.95 12.29
C ASP A 36 -23.97 -7.36 13.65
N LEU A 37 -22.66 -7.21 13.87
CA LEU A 37 -22.09 -6.62 15.08
C LEU A 37 -21.58 -5.19 14.88
N ASN A 38 -21.21 -4.83 13.65
CA ASN A 38 -20.71 -3.51 13.26
C ASN A 38 -21.35 -3.12 11.92
N PRO A 39 -22.56 -2.56 11.91
CA PRO A 39 -23.33 -2.31 10.68
C PRO A 39 -22.66 -1.36 9.69
N GLU A 40 -21.82 -0.46 10.19
CA GLU A 40 -21.11 0.58 9.44
C GLU A 40 -19.60 0.27 9.32
N ALA A 41 -19.21 -1.01 9.48
CA ALA A 41 -17.84 -1.42 9.25
C ALA A 41 -17.45 -1.37 7.75
N PRO A 42 -16.18 -1.07 7.42
CA PRO A 42 -15.04 -0.86 8.35
C PRO A 42 -14.91 0.53 8.98
N GLU A 43 -15.60 1.53 8.45
CA GLU A 43 -15.45 2.94 8.81
C GLU A 43 -15.83 3.22 10.27
N ILE A 44 -16.77 2.45 10.82
CA ILE A 44 -17.19 2.55 12.22
C ILE A 44 -17.20 1.17 12.88
N ILE A 45 -16.52 1.08 14.03
CA ILE A 45 -16.44 -0.13 14.85
C ILE A 45 -16.98 0.15 16.25
N ILE A 46 -17.93 -0.68 16.68
CA ILE A 46 -18.54 -0.59 18.02
C ILE A 46 -17.73 -1.46 18.98
N VAL A 47 -16.96 -0.83 19.87
CA VAL A 47 -16.05 -1.51 20.79
C VAL A 47 -16.80 -1.96 22.03
N GLY A 48 -16.73 -3.25 22.35
CA GLY A 48 -17.32 -3.82 23.56
C GLY A 48 -16.43 -3.71 24.79
N VAL A 49 -17.01 -3.86 25.98
CA VAL A 49 -16.36 -3.63 27.30
C VAL A 49 -15.35 -4.69 27.75
N GLY A 50 -15.16 -5.77 26.99
CA GLY A 50 -14.24 -6.85 27.39
C GLY A 50 -12.78 -6.36 27.48
N PRO A 51 -11.99 -6.69 28.52
CA PRO A 51 -10.64 -6.13 28.71
C PRO A 51 -9.69 -6.35 27.51
N ARG A 52 -9.75 -7.53 26.89
CA ARG A 52 -8.98 -7.85 25.66
C ARG A 52 -9.43 -6.99 24.47
N ILE A 53 -10.73 -6.74 24.37
CA ILE A 53 -11.35 -5.96 23.29
C ILE A 53 -10.90 -4.50 23.42
N VAL A 54 -11.08 -3.92 24.61
CA VAL A 54 -10.67 -2.55 24.94
C VAL A 54 -9.18 -2.35 24.70
N ARG A 55 -8.33 -3.27 25.16
CA ARG A 55 -6.88 -3.22 24.89
C ARG A 55 -6.57 -3.20 23.40
N ASN A 56 -7.20 -4.06 22.61
CA ASN A 56 -6.97 -4.10 21.16
C ASN A 56 -7.48 -2.84 20.45
N ALA A 57 -8.59 -2.24 20.91
CA ALA A 57 -9.08 -0.96 20.40
C ALA A 57 -8.07 0.17 20.64
N HIS A 58 -7.47 0.24 21.84
CA HIS A 58 -6.39 1.19 22.11
C HIS A 58 -5.15 0.96 21.25
N LEU A 59 -4.78 -0.31 21.00
CA LEU A 59 -3.67 -0.62 20.09
C LEU A 59 -3.95 -0.13 18.67
N LEU A 60 -5.17 -0.33 18.16
CA LEU A 60 -5.57 0.15 16.84
C LEU A 60 -5.65 1.67 16.76
N ALA A 61 -6.19 2.34 17.78
CA ALA A 61 -6.28 3.80 17.83
C ALA A 61 -4.90 4.47 17.85
N ASN A 62 -3.89 3.82 18.42
CA ASN A 62 -2.51 4.31 18.48
C ASN A 62 -1.63 3.76 17.34
N GLU A 63 -2.16 2.87 16.50
CA GLU A 63 -1.43 2.31 15.38
C GLU A 63 -1.32 3.38 14.28
N LYS A 64 -0.08 3.80 14.00
CA LYS A 64 0.20 4.80 12.97
C LYS A 64 0.09 4.22 11.56
N ARG A 65 0.18 2.90 11.44
CA ARG A 65 0.14 2.19 10.15
C ARG A 65 -1.30 1.77 9.83
N PRO A 66 -1.75 1.93 8.58
CA PRO A 66 -3.04 1.41 8.21
C PRO A 66 -3.02 -0.13 8.23
N VAL A 67 -4.16 -0.71 8.55
CA VAL A 67 -4.33 -2.16 8.71
C VAL A 67 -5.37 -2.69 7.71
N PRO A 68 -5.19 -3.91 7.20
CA PRO A 68 -6.16 -4.48 6.27
C PRO A 68 -7.47 -4.81 6.99
N ALA A 69 -8.59 -4.44 6.37
CA ALA A 69 -9.94 -4.73 6.85
C ALA A 69 -10.64 -5.77 5.98
N TYR A 70 -11.28 -6.73 6.65
CA TYR A 70 -12.08 -7.77 6.00
C TYR A 70 -13.47 -7.83 6.61
N VAL A 71 -14.49 -7.91 5.75
CA VAL A 71 -15.89 -8.03 6.15
C VAL A 71 -16.42 -9.42 5.82
N LYS A 72 -17.09 -10.05 6.79
CA LYS A 72 -17.73 -11.36 6.59
C LYS A 72 -18.99 -11.22 5.74
N ARG A 73 -19.01 -11.87 4.57
CA ARG A 73 -20.19 -11.98 3.68
C ARG A 73 -20.97 -13.27 3.91
N ALA A 74 -20.28 -14.38 4.10
CA ALA A 74 -20.87 -15.68 4.42
C ALA A 74 -19.86 -16.60 5.13
N THR A 75 -20.24 -17.86 5.35
CA THR A 75 -19.31 -18.90 5.82
C THR A 75 -18.17 -19.06 4.82
N ASN A 76 -16.93 -18.94 5.30
CA ASN A 76 -15.71 -18.96 4.47
C ASN A 76 -15.66 -17.90 3.36
N GLN A 77 -16.35 -16.78 3.57
CA GLN A 77 -16.38 -15.68 2.61
C GLN A 77 -16.11 -14.37 3.36
N TRP A 78 -14.84 -13.98 3.35
CA TRP A 78 -14.36 -12.71 3.90
C TRP A 78 -13.88 -11.82 2.76
N GLU A 79 -14.56 -10.72 2.55
CA GLU A 79 -14.23 -9.75 1.51
C GLU A 79 -13.20 -8.75 2.02
N TYR A 80 -12.16 -8.50 1.24
CA TYR A 80 -11.16 -7.47 1.53
C TYR A 80 -11.67 -6.06 1.20
N MET A 81 -11.83 -5.23 2.22
CA MET A 81 -12.36 -3.86 2.11
C MET A 81 -11.28 -2.81 1.86
N GLY A 82 -10.01 -3.11 2.15
CA GLY A 82 -8.89 -2.19 1.93
C GLY A 82 -8.04 -1.97 3.17
N LEU A 83 -7.13 -1.01 3.06
CA LEU A 83 -6.32 -0.54 4.19
C LEU A 83 -7.05 0.62 4.85
N TYR A 84 -7.14 0.58 6.18
CA TYR A 84 -7.81 1.60 6.97
C TYR A 84 -6.90 2.03 8.11
N HIS A 85 -6.93 3.32 8.46
CA HIS A 85 -6.32 3.80 9.70
C HIS A 85 -7.41 4.29 10.65
N ALA A 86 -7.18 4.11 11.96
CA ALA A 86 -8.05 4.71 12.96
C ALA A 86 -7.79 6.21 13.02
N THR A 87 -8.85 7.01 12.89
CA THR A 87 -8.78 8.48 13.04
C THR A 87 -9.09 8.90 14.47
N SER A 88 -9.96 8.16 15.14
CA SER A 88 -10.26 8.43 16.55
C SER A 88 -10.87 7.24 17.27
N TYR A 89 -10.67 7.22 18.58
CA TYR A 89 -11.44 6.40 19.52
C TYR A 89 -12.18 7.32 20.49
N ARG A 90 -13.51 7.25 20.49
CA ARG A 90 -14.40 8.14 21.27
C ARG A 90 -15.18 7.33 22.29
N CYS A 91 -15.11 7.75 23.55
CA CYS A 91 -15.75 7.08 24.67
C CYS A 91 -16.81 7.97 25.37
N ASP A 92 -17.09 9.16 24.82
CA ASP A 92 -18.13 10.05 25.34
C ASP A 92 -19.54 9.50 25.06
N GLU A 93 -20.47 9.89 25.93
CA GLU A 93 -21.82 9.37 25.93
C GLU A 93 -22.61 9.74 24.66
N GLU A 94 -22.38 10.95 24.14
CA GLU A 94 -23.03 11.42 22.91
C GLU A 94 -22.67 10.54 21.71
N THR A 95 -21.37 10.32 21.49
CA THR A 95 -20.87 9.52 20.39
C THR A 95 -21.35 8.07 20.50
N ILE A 96 -21.27 7.48 21.70
CA ILE A 96 -21.74 6.10 21.91
C ILE A 96 -23.25 6.00 21.63
N ASN A 97 -24.05 6.95 22.09
CA ASN A 97 -25.50 6.92 21.88
C ASN A 97 -25.87 7.05 20.40
N ARG A 98 -25.09 7.80 19.62
CA ARG A 98 -25.27 7.97 18.18
C ARG A 98 -24.97 6.69 17.39
N PHE A 99 -23.89 5.97 17.73
CA PHE A 99 -23.36 4.87 16.91
C PHE A 99 -23.50 3.46 17.52
N ARG A 100 -23.99 3.30 18.75
CA ARG A 100 -24.17 1.95 19.37
C ARG A 100 -25.22 1.08 18.68
N HIS A 101 -26.00 1.64 17.75
CA HIS A 101 -27.14 0.97 17.11
C HIS A 101 -28.06 0.34 18.17
N LYS A 102 -28.32 -0.96 18.06
CA LYS A 102 -29.21 -1.72 18.96
C LYS A 102 -28.51 -2.21 20.23
N ARG A 103 -27.19 -1.97 20.41
CA ARG A 103 -26.48 -2.44 21.60
C ARG A 103 -26.87 -1.61 22.82
N SER A 104 -26.93 -2.29 23.97
CA SER A 104 -27.05 -1.63 25.26
C SER A 104 -25.84 -0.73 25.50
N ARG A 105 -26.08 0.44 26.11
CA ARG A 105 -25.00 1.36 26.51
C ARG A 105 -23.96 0.67 27.40
N ASN A 106 -24.38 -0.24 28.28
CA ASN A 106 -23.51 -0.92 29.23
C ASN A 106 -22.57 -1.94 28.58
N ASP A 107 -22.84 -2.31 27.33
CA ASP A 107 -22.04 -3.30 26.59
C ASP A 107 -21.03 -2.65 25.63
N VAL A 108 -20.99 -1.31 25.58
CA VAL A 108 -20.15 -0.52 24.66
C VAL A 108 -19.14 0.32 25.45
N ASP A 109 -17.86 0.10 25.18
CA ASP A 109 -16.75 0.89 25.74
C ASP A 109 -16.56 2.20 24.98
N GLY A 110 -16.65 2.15 23.66
CA GLY A 110 -16.45 3.31 22.79
C GLY A 110 -16.68 3.00 21.31
N ILE A 111 -16.47 4.02 20.48
CA ILE A 111 -16.63 3.98 19.03
C ILE A 111 -15.29 4.31 18.39
N LEU A 112 -14.82 3.39 17.55
CA LEU A 112 -13.65 3.60 16.70
C LEU A 112 -14.11 4.12 15.34
N PHE A 113 -13.53 5.23 14.91
CA PHE A 113 -13.69 5.78 13.57
C PHE A 113 -12.45 5.48 12.75
N LEU A 114 -12.67 4.97 11.55
CA LEU A 114 -11.65 4.60 10.61
C LEU A 114 -11.94 5.28 9.28
N GLU A 115 -10.86 5.68 8.61
CA GLU A 115 -10.93 6.15 7.23
C GLU A 115 -10.22 5.14 6.34
N PRO A 116 -10.78 4.84 5.16
CA PRO A 116 -10.01 4.12 4.15
C PRO A 116 -8.79 4.98 3.83
N VAL A 117 -7.63 4.35 3.75
CA VAL A 117 -6.54 4.96 3.01
C VAL A 117 -6.99 4.92 1.57
N ASP A 118 -7.45 6.06 1.04
CA ASP A 118 -8.08 6.17 -0.27
C ASP A 118 -7.35 5.27 -1.26
N ARG A 119 -8.05 4.22 -1.68
CA ARG A 119 -7.67 3.46 -2.84
C ARG A 119 -7.77 4.46 -3.98
N VAL A 120 -6.68 4.73 -4.70
CA VAL A 120 -6.84 5.10 -6.10
C VAL A 120 -7.74 4.02 -6.70
N SER A 121 -8.94 4.41 -7.08
CA SER A 121 -9.96 3.52 -7.65
C SER A 121 -9.39 2.92 -8.92
N VAL A 122 -8.86 1.71 -8.85
CA VAL A 122 -8.62 0.91 -10.04
C VAL A 122 -9.94 0.27 -10.43
N GLU A 123 -10.78 1.04 -11.12
CA GLU A 123 -11.67 0.44 -12.11
C GLU A 123 -10.79 -0.06 -13.26
N VAL A 124 -10.56 -1.38 -13.31
CA VAL A 124 -10.01 -1.98 -14.53
C VAL A 124 -11.14 -2.08 -15.54
N ILE A 125 -11.38 -1.01 -16.30
CA ILE A 125 -11.86 -1.10 -17.68
C ILE A 125 -11.16 -0.02 -18.50
N GLY A 126 -10.02 -0.39 -19.10
CA GLY A 126 -9.44 0.31 -20.25
C GLY A 126 -8.83 1.68 -19.99
N GLY A 127 -7.50 1.77 -20.05
CA GLY A 127 -6.80 2.98 -20.50
C GLY A 127 -6.98 4.23 -19.63
N GLY A 128 -6.41 4.22 -18.43
CA GLY A 128 -6.15 5.44 -17.67
C GLY A 128 -5.18 5.09 -16.54
N PHE A 129 -3.92 5.50 -16.54
CA PHE A 129 -3.73 6.92 -16.55
C PHE A 129 -4.02 7.61 -15.21
N PRO A 130 -3.53 7.25 -13.97
CA PRO A 130 -3.75 8.12 -12.80
C PRO A 130 -3.57 9.57 -13.21
N ASP A 131 -4.41 10.49 -12.74
CA ASP A 131 -4.39 11.84 -13.26
C ASP A 131 -2.94 12.40 -13.21
N PRO A 132 -2.53 13.25 -14.17
CA PRO A 132 -1.14 13.66 -14.31
C PRO A 132 -0.53 14.25 -13.03
N GLN A 133 -1.34 14.85 -12.17
CA GLN A 133 -0.89 15.40 -10.91
C GLN A 133 -0.55 14.27 -9.92
N THR A 134 -1.44 13.29 -9.72
CA THR A 134 -1.17 12.14 -8.85
C THR A 134 0.08 11.36 -9.27
N ARG A 135 0.29 11.16 -10.58
CA ARG A 135 1.52 10.51 -11.08
C ARG A 135 2.77 11.27 -10.69
N LYS A 136 2.72 12.58 -10.88
CA LYS A 136 3.85 13.46 -10.62
C LYS A 136 4.17 13.49 -9.13
N GLU A 137 3.16 13.51 -8.26
CA GLU A 137 3.37 13.43 -6.82
C GLU A 137 4.01 12.11 -6.38
N ILE A 138 3.59 10.98 -6.97
CA ILE A 138 4.20 9.66 -6.72
C ILE A 138 5.64 9.62 -7.23
N GLU A 139 5.89 10.13 -8.43
CA GLU A 139 7.22 10.21 -9.04
C GLU A 139 8.16 11.06 -8.16
N THR A 140 7.76 12.27 -7.79
CA THR A 140 8.53 13.15 -6.89
C THR A 140 8.84 12.47 -5.57
N ALA A 141 7.83 11.90 -4.88
CA ALA A 141 8.04 11.25 -3.59
C ALA A 141 8.98 10.03 -3.69
N SER A 142 8.92 9.29 -4.79
CA SER A 142 9.78 8.13 -5.02
C SER A 142 11.22 8.54 -5.27
N ILE A 143 11.44 9.58 -6.09
CA ILE A 143 12.76 10.14 -6.36
C ILE A 143 13.39 10.66 -5.06
N GLU A 144 12.68 11.49 -4.30
CA GLU A 144 13.17 12.03 -3.03
C GLU A 144 13.53 10.92 -2.03
N PHE A 145 12.71 9.87 -1.95
CA PHE A 145 12.99 8.74 -1.09
C PHE A 145 14.24 7.96 -1.52
N VAL A 146 14.40 7.66 -2.81
CA VAL A 146 15.59 6.94 -3.32
C VAL A 146 16.86 7.75 -3.12
N VAL A 147 16.81 9.06 -3.37
CA VAL A 147 17.94 9.97 -3.10
C VAL A 147 18.36 9.86 -1.63
N ASN A 148 17.41 10.05 -0.70
CA ASN A 148 17.70 9.98 0.74
C ASN A 148 18.27 8.61 1.16
N GLU A 149 17.69 7.50 0.67
CA GLU A 149 18.16 6.14 1.01
C GLU A 149 19.59 5.87 0.54
N PHE A 150 19.97 6.35 -0.64
CA PHE A 150 21.32 6.17 -1.16
C PHE A 150 22.33 7.14 -0.53
N GLU A 151 21.93 8.39 -0.27
CA GLU A 151 22.77 9.33 0.49
C GLU A 151 23.07 8.82 1.91
N LEU A 152 22.08 8.26 2.60
CA LEU A 152 22.28 7.61 3.91
C LEU A 152 23.23 6.41 3.85
N LYS A 153 23.31 5.73 2.69
CA LYS A 153 24.28 4.64 2.42
C LYS A 153 25.66 5.17 2.01
N GLY A 154 25.86 6.48 1.96
CA GLY A 154 27.13 7.12 1.65
C GLY A 154 27.38 7.37 0.16
N TYR A 155 26.34 7.32 -0.67
CA TYR A 155 26.45 7.69 -2.07
C TYR A 155 26.29 9.20 -2.25
N LYS A 156 26.99 9.76 -3.24
CA LYS A 156 26.61 11.02 -3.85
C LYS A 156 25.57 10.72 -4.94
N VAL A 157 24.40 11.34 -4.88
CA VAL A 157 23.32 11.11 -5.85
C VAL A 157 23.11 12.35 -6.71
N GLU A 158 23.01 12.17 -8.03
CA GLU A 158 22.78 13.23 -9.02
C GLU A 158 21.49 12.94 -9.80
N ASP A 159 20.63 13.96 -9.95
CA ASP A 159 19.41 13.89 -10.77
C ASP A 159 19.76 14.00 -12.26
N ARG A 160 19.31 13.02 -13.05
CA ARG A 160 19.56 12.86 -14.49
C ARG A 160 18.27 12.68 -15.29
N GLN A 161 17.09 12.90 -14.69
CA GLN A 161 15.78 12.63 -15.29
C GLN A 161 15.56 13.38 -16.62
N ARG A 162 16.21 14.53 -16.80
CA ARG A 162 16.07 15.38 -18.00
C ARG A 162 17.07 15.07 -19.12
N GLU A 163 17.96 14.10 -18.91
CA GLU A 163 19.12 13.88 -19.78
C GLU A 163 18.93 12.74 -20.79
N ASN A 164 17.74 12.12 -20.82
CA ASN A 164 17.39 11.00 -21.70
C ASN A 164 18.50 9.92 -21.74
N CYS A 165 19.04 9.59 -20.57
CA CYS A 165 20.14 8.65 -20.41
C CYS A 165 19.67 7.24 -20.03
N GLY A 166 18.36 7.02 -19.92
CA GLY A 166 17.71 5.72 -19.65
C GLY A 166 17.72 5.30 -18.18
N TYR A 167 17.95 6.27 -17.29
CA TYR A 167 17.83 6.16 -15.84
C TYR A 167 17.55 7.56 -15.26
N ASP A 168 17.01 7.61 -14.03
CA ASP A 168 16.62 8.84 -13.36
C ASP A 168 17.75 9.44 -12.52
N LEU A 169 18.48 8.61 -11.77
CA LEU A 169 19.48 9.04 -10.79
C LEU A 169 20.83 8.36 -11.03
N LEU A 170 21.91 9.11 -10.87
CA LEU A 170 23.28 8.57 -10.83
C LEU A 170 23.78 8.56 -9.38
N ALA A 171 23.93 7.39 -8.79
CA ALA A 171 24.47 7.23 -7.44
C ALA A 171 25.92 6.75 -7.51
N THR A 172 26.84 7.52 -6.93
CA THR A 172 28.28 7.19 -6.92
C THR A 172 28.80 7.09 -5.49
N SER A 173 29.45 5.97 -5.16
CA SER A 173 30.24 5.78 -3.94
C SER A 173 31.73 5.65 -4.28
N SER A 174 32.58 5.41 -3.28
CA SER A 174 34.00 5.12 -3.53
C SER A 174 34.24 3.81 -4.29
N ASN A 175 33.27 2.90 -4.25
CA ASN A 175 33.46 1.52 -4.70
C ASN A 175 32.71 1.22 -6.01
N GLU A 176 31.60 1.91 -6.26
CA GLU A 176 30.76 1.65 -7.41
C GLU A 176 29.93 2.87 -7.83
N THR A 177 29.47 2.81 -9.07
CA THR A 177 28.51 3.75 -9.66
C THR A 177 27.28 2.97 -10.10
N LEU A 178 26.10 3.46 -9.75
CA LEU A 178 24.82 2.85 -10.05
C LEU A 178 23.95 3.84 -10.83
N CYS A 179 23.35 3.36 -11.91
CA CYS A 179 22.37 4.09 -12.71
C CYS A 179 20.97 3.61 -12.29
N LEU A 180 20.26 4.43 -11.50
CA LEU A 180 18.98 4.04 -10.92
C LEU A 180 17.83 4.57 -11.77
N GLU A 181 17.01 3.67 -12.30
CA GLU A 181 15.69 3.98 -12.84
C GLU A 181 14.65 3.82 -11.73
N VAL A 182 13.88 4.86 -11.43
CA VAL A 182 12.98 4.90 -10.27
C VAL A 182 11.53 4.72 -10.73
N LYS A 183 10.88 3.65 -10.25
CA LYS A 183 9.44 3.43 -10.48
C LYS A 183 8.70 3.40 -9.15
N GLY A 184 7.77 4.34 -9.00
CA GLY A 184 6.96 4.54 -7.81
C GLY A 184 5.53 4.07 -7.97
N THR A 185 4.95 3.55 -6.89
CA THR A 185 3.52 3.30 -6.80
C THR A 185 3.02 3.40 -5.35
N ASP A 186 1.77 3.80 -5.17
CA ASP A 186 1.06 3.65 -3.89
C ASP A 186 0.27 2.33 -3.82
N ALA A 187 0.18 1.57 -4.93
CA ALA A 187 -0.48 0.29 -4.98
C ALA A 187 0.39 -0.84 -4.41
N PRO A 188 -0.22 -1.94 -3.91
CA PRO A 188 0.51 -3.11 -3.45
C PRO A 188 1.01 -4.01 -4.59
N GLU A 189 0.45 -3.86 -5.79
CA GLU A 189 0.83 -4.62 -6.98
C GLU A 189 1.65 -3.75 -7.94
N TRP A 190 2.64 -4.38 -8.58
CA TRP A 190 3.55 -3.71 -9.50
C TRP A 190 2.98 -3.69 -10.91
N GLN A 191 2.74 -2.49 -11.43
CA GLN A 191 2.52 -2.24 -12.84
C GLN A 191 3.19 -0.93 -13.22
N PHE A 192 4.16 -0.99 -14.12
CA PHE A 192 4.87 0.19 -14.61
C PHE A 192 5.23 0.02 -16.09
N CYS A 193 5.45 1.13 -16.76
CA CYS A 193 5.98 1.15 -18.12
C CYS A 193 7.47 1.43 -18.04
N ILE A 194 8.25 0.79 -18.91
CA ILE A 194 9.62 1.20 -19.18
C ILE A 194 9.73 1.71 -20.61
N THR A 195 10.51 2.76 -20.81
CA THR A 195 10.78 3.27 -22.15
C THR A 195 11.76 2.36 -22.90
N ARG A 196 11.86 2.53 -24.23
CA ARG A 196 12.86 1.82 -25.03
C ARG A 196 14.28 2.10 -24.54
N ASN A 197 14.54 3.34 -24.11
CA ASN A 197 15.87 3.75 -23.66
C ASN A 197 16.21 3.10 -22.31
N GLU A 198 15.27 3.12 -21.35
CA GLU A 198 15.37 2.40 -20.07
C GLU A 198 15.62 0.91 -20.30
N ARG A 199 14.86 0.27 -21.21
CA ARG A 199 15.05 -1.16 -21.52
C ARG A 199 16.39 -1.47 -22.18
N ASN A 200 16.93 -0.55 -22.97
CA ASN A 200 18.26 -0.73 -23.54
C ASN A 200 19.34 -0.60 -22.46
N MET A 201 19.18 0.37 -21.56
CA MET A 201 20.10 0.62 -20.45
C MET A 201 20.04 -0.44 -19.37
N SER A 202 18.90 -1.10 -19.16
CA SER A 202 18.76 -2.17 -18.16
C SER A 202 19.66 -3.37 -18.41
N ARG A 203 20.27 -3.48 -19.59
CA ARG A 203 21.27 -4.53 -19.91
C ARG A 203 22.66 -4.22 -19.33
N GLN A 204 22.91 -2.98 -18.91
CA GLN A 204 24.19 -2.59 -18.32
C GLN A 204 24.28 -3.10 -16.88
N ARG A 205 25.50 -3.47 -16.46
CA ARG A 205 25.73 -4.09 -15.16
C ARG A 205 25.50 -3.11 -14.00
N GLU A 206 25.66 -1.82 -14.24
CA GLU A 206 25.52 -0.73 -13.28
C GLU A 206 24.06 -0.28 -13.14
N TRP A 207 23.18 -0.67 -14.07
CA TRP A 207 21.79 -0.27 -14.07
C TRP A 207 20.98 -1.02 -13.01
N ARG A 208 20.15 -0.31 -12.26
CA ARG A 208 19.24 -0.88 -11.28
C ARG A 208 17.86 -0.28 -11.43
N LEU A 209 16.84 -1.13 -11.30
CA LEU A 209 15.47 -0.71 -11.09
C LEU A 209 15.27 -0.47 -9.60
N ALA A 210 14.93 0.76 -9.24
CA ALA A 210 14.55 1.18 -7.89
C ALA A 210 13.03 1.25 -7.79
N LEU A 211 12.46 0.24 -7.14
CA LEU A 211 11.03 0.07 -6.97
C LEU A 211 10.59 0.63 -5.61
N VAL A 212 9.83 1.73 -5.63
CA VAL A 212 9.27 2.36 -4.42
C VAL A 212 7.77 2.02 -4.28
N THR A 213 7.42 1.14 -3.33
CA THR A 213 6.01 0.95 -2.93
C THR A 213 5.62 1.91 -1.83
N MET A 214 4.32 2.23 -1.72
CA MET A 214 3.77 3.12 -0.70
C MET A 214 4.46 4.51 -0.69
N ALA A 215 4.82 5.00 -1.87
CA ALA A 215 5.73 6.12 -2.11
C ALA A 215 5.44 7.36 -1.26
N ARG A 216 4.16 7.74 -1.12
CA ARG A 216 3.78 8.98 -0.42
C ARG A 216 3.53 8.84 1.08
N ILE A 217 3.53 7.62 1.63
CA ILE A 217 3.10 7.37 3.03
C ILE A 217 4.19 6.69 3.86
N ASN A 218 4.64 5.51 3.43
CA ASN A 218 5.69 4.76 4.11
C ASN A 218 6.50 4.02 3.06
N PRO A 219 7.31 4.77 2.29
CA PRO A 219 7.98 4.23 1.14
C PRO A 219 8.86 3.04 1.52
N LYS A 220 8.86 2.01 0.67
CA LYS A 220 9.77 0.87 0.78
C LYS A 220 10.48 0.69 -0.55
N LEU A 221 11.78 0.50 -0.46
CA LEU A 221 12.67 0.36 -1.61
C LEU A 221 13.02 -1.11 -1.82
N ASP A 222 12.68 -1.62 -3.00
CA ASP A 222 13.29 -2.83 -3.56
C ASP A 222 14.21 -2.44 -4.72
N ILE A 223 15.39 -3.06 -4.78
CA ILE A 223 16.38 -2.83 -5.84
C ILE A 223 16.53 -4.12 -6.64
N MET A 224 16.46 -4.01 -7.96
CA MET A 224 16.66 -5.13 -8.88
C MET A 224 17.70 -4.79 -9.95
N THR A 225 18.49 -5.76 -10.34
CA THR A 225 19.25 -5.75 -11.60
C THR A 225 18.31 -5.87 -12.79
N GLY A 226 18.81 -5.57 -13.99
CA GLY A 226 18.05 -5.82 -15.21
C GLY A 226 17.66 -7.29 -15.40
N GLU A 227 18.53 -8.23 -15.02
CA GLU A 227 18.25 -9.67 -15.10
C GLU A 227 17.12 -10.09 -14.14
N GLU A 228 17.16 -9.61 -12.89
CA GLU A 228 16.10 -9.87 -11.90
C GLU A 228 14.76 -9.27 -12.35
N MET A 229 14.77 -8.06 -12.93
CA MET A 229 13.57 -7.45 -13.51
C MET A 229 13.00 -8.34 -14.63
N GLU A 230 13.84 -8.84 -15.54
CA GLU A 230 13.45 -9.71 -16.65
C GLU A 230 12.83 -11.03 -16.19
N HIS A 231 13.30 -11.56 -15.05
CA HIS A 231 12.78 -12.79 -14.48
C HIS A 231 11.50 -12.57 -13.67
N THR A 232 11.27 -11.36 -13.17
CA THR A 232 10.18 -11.04 -12.24
C THR A 232 8.93 -10.52 -12.97
N PHE A 233 9.10 -9.79 -14.07
CA PHE A 233 8.01 -9.11 -14.76
C PHE A 233 7.85 -9.56 -16.21
N ASP A 234 6.59 -9.71 -16.62
CA ASP A 234 6.24 -9.90 -18.03
C ASP A 234 6.25 -8.56 -18.78
N PHE A 235 6.74 -8.56 -20.02
CA PHE A 235 6.78 -7.37 -20.87
C PHE A 235 5.77 -7.44 -21.99
N ASP A 236 4.64 -6.76 -21.80
CA ASP A 236 3.66 -6.55 -22.85
C ASP A 236 3.92 -5.22 -23.59
N SER A 237 3.85 -5.28 -24.92
CA SER A 237 3.97 -4.09 -25.77
C SER A 237 2.71 -3.25 -25.71
N LEU A 238 2.73 -2.17 -24.92
CA LEU A 238 1.59 -1.26 -24.75
C LEU A 238 1.36 -0.32 -25.95
N ALA A 239 2.39 -0.03 -26.75
CA ALA A 239 2.29 0.85 -27.90
C ALA A 239 3.31 0.49 -28.98
N TRP A 240 2.89 0.57 -30.24
CA TRP A 240 3.74 0.40 -31.42
C TRP A 240 3.91 1.76 -32.12
N GLU A 241 5.15 2.21 -32.26
CA GLU A 241 5.46 3.42 -33.03
C GLU A 241 5.71 3.03 -34.50
N CYS A 242 4.82 3.46 -35.40
CA CYS A 242 4.97 3.26 -36.84
C CYS A 242 5.61 4.50 -37.48
N LYS A 243 6.77 4.33 -38.12
CA LYS A 243 7.43 5.39 -38.90
C LYS A 243 7.49 5.00 -40.36
N LYS A 244 7.33 5.97 -41.26
CA LYS A 244 7.53 5.76 -42.69
C LYS A 244 9.01 5.45 -42.92
N THR A 245 9.33 4.28 -43.46
CA THR A 245 10.68 3.98 -43.93
C THR A 245 10.96 4.90 -45.12
N ASN A 246 11.97 5.76 -44.98
CA ASN A 246 12.51 6.46 -46.14
C ASN A 246 13.27 5.42 -46.98
N SER A 247 12.56 4.82 -47.93
CA SER A 247 13.15 4.14 -49.09
C SER A 247 13.78 5.17 -50.03
#